data_AF-A0A7Z9SE02-F1
#
_entry.id   AF-A0A7Z9SE02-F1
#
_cell.length_a   1.000
_cell.length_b   1.000
_cell.length_c   1.000
_cell.angle_alpha   90.00
_cell.angle_beta   90.00
_cell.angle_gamma   90.00
#
_symmetry.space_group_name_H-M   'P 1'
#
loop_
_entity.id
_entity.type
_entity.pdbx_description
1 polymer ?
#
loop_
_entity_poly.entity_id
_entity_poly.type
_entity_poly.pdbx_seq_one_letter_code
_entity_poly.pdbx_strand_id
1 'polypeptide(L)'
;MNLISLSKYELRDQLISLMDTVVHHLETDPDVDKFLDETDLFDEWEKVLPDAEYPIFIMAVLNNTRRDSIMDTIMDAILEKGENAESPEKNVSEAKPARSHVGEHPFN
;
A
#
# COMPACT_ATOMS: atom_id res chain seq x y z
N MET A 1 -14.07 -7.05 -2.99
CA MET A 1 -14.83 -6.47 -1.87
C MET A 1 -14.64 -4.95 -1.95
N ASN A 2 -15.67 -4.12 -1.81
CA ASN A 2 -15.48 -2.67 -1.99
C ASN A 2 -15.04 -2.01 -0.67
N LEU A 3 -13.72 -1.86 -0.48
CA LEU A 3 -13.15 -1.28 0.74
C LEU A 3 -13.55 0.19 0.96
N ILE A 4 -13.73 0.96 -0.12
CA ILE A 4 -14.08 2.39 -0.06
C ILE A 4 -15.48 2.62 0.54
N SER A 5 -16.37 1.62 0.45
CA SER A 5 -17.73 1.70 0.99
C SER A 5 -17.87 1.36 2.47
N LEU A 6 -16.78 0.94 3.12
CA LEU A 6 -16.77 0.51 4.52
C LEU A 6 -16.57 1.68 5.48
N SER A 7 -17.13 1.57 6.68
CA SER A 7 -16.81 2.50 7.77
C SER A 7 -15.37 2.29 8.28
N LYS A 8 -14.81 3.30 8.95
CA LYS A 8 -13.46 3.20 9.56
C LYS A 8 -13.32 2.00 10.50
N TYR A 9 -14.38 1.64 11.23
CA TYR A 9 -14.40 0.46 12.11
C TYR A 9 -14.34 -0.84 11.31
N GLU A 10 -15.15 -0.97 10.27
CA GLU A 10 -15.16 -2.16 9.42
C GLU A 10 -13.84 -2.33 8.66
N LEU A 11 -13.26 -1.24 8.14
CA LEU A 11 -11.93 -1.25 7.51
C LEU A 11 -10.86 -1.74 8.50
N ARG A 12 -10.93 -1.28 9.74
CA ARG A 12 -10.00 -1.70 10.79
C ARG A 12 -10.13 -3.18 11.11
N ASP A 13 -11.35 -3.69 11.21
CA ASP A 13 -11.60 -5.12 11.42
C ASP A 13 -11.09 -5.96 10.23
N GLN A 14 -11.28 -5.48 9.00
CA GLN A 14 -10.73 -6.13 7.80
C GLN A 14 -9.20 -6.14 7.81
N LEU A 15 -8.55 -5.04 8.19
CA LEU A 15 -7.09 -4.96 8.30
C LEU A 15 -6.57 -5.95 9.34
N ILE A 16 -7.22 -6.03 10.50
CA ILE A 16 -6.87 -6.98 11.58
C ILE A 16 -7.01 -8.41 11.08
N SER A 17 -8.12 -8.75 10.41
CA SER A 17 -8.35 -10.08 9.85
C SER A 17 -7.32 -10.47 8.79
N LEU A 18 -6.91 -9.51 7.95
CA LEU A 18 -5.82 -9.71 6.99
C LEU A 18 -4.52 -10.01 7.74
N MET A 19 -4.14 -9.18 8.72
CA MET A 19 -2.92 -9.38 9.50
C MET A 19 -2.90 -10.75 10.19
N ASP A 20 -4.02 -11.20 10.76
CA ASP A 20 -4.13 -12.52 11.39
C ASP A 20 -3.92 -13.65 10.36
N THR A 21 -4.50 -13.50 9.17
CA THR A 21 -4.35 -14.47 8.07
C THR A 21 -2.90 -14.57 7.60
N VAL A 22 -2.23 -13.42 7.41
CA VAL A 22 -0.82 -13.36 6.98
C VAL A 22 0.10 -13.96 8.03
N VAL A 23 -0.08 -13.60 9.31
CA VAL A 23 0.71 -14.19 10.40
C VAL A 23 0.54 -15.70 10.43
N HIS A 24 -0.69 -16.20 10.37
CA HIS A 24 -0.95 -17.64 10.39
C HIS A 24 -0.30 -18.37 9.21
N HIS A 25 -0.31 -17.78 8.03
CA HIS A 25 0.35 -18.34 6.85
C HIS A 25 1.87 -18.39 7.04
N LEU A 26 2.49 -17.28 7.45
CA LEU A 26 3.93 -17.15 7.62
C LEU A 26 4.48 -17.94 8.82
N GLU A 27 3.64 -18.29 9.80
CA GLU A 27 3.99 -19.26 10.84
C GLU A 27 4.18 -20.68 10.29
N THR A 28 3.50 -21.02 9.19
CA THR A 28 3.55 -22.34 8.55
C THR A 28 4.64 -22.41 7.47
N ASP A 29 4.71 -21.40 6.61
CA ASP A 29 5.73 -21.24 5.57
C ASP A 29 6.31 -19.82 5.64
N PRO A 30 7.48 -19.62 6.29
CA PRO A 30 8.02 -18.29 6.59
C PRO A 30 8.70 -17.60 5.41
N ASP A 31 8.67 -18.19 4.21
CA ASP A 31 9.25 -17.59 3.00
C ASP A 31 8.38 -16.40 2.53
N VAL A 32 8.77 -15.20 2.95
CA VAL A 32 8.06 -13.95 2.65
C VAL A 32 8.07 -13.65 1.15
N ASP A 33 9.19 -13.89 0.46
CA ASP A 33 9.31 -13.58 -0.96
C ASP A 33 8.34 -14.45 -1.77
N LYS A 34 8.34 -15.76 -1.49
CA LYS A 34 7.39 -16.70 -2.07
C LYS A 34 5.94 -16.34 -1.74
N PHE A 35 5.65 -15.97 -0.50
CA PHE A 35 4.30 -15.54 -0.08
C PHE A 35 3.82 -14.33 -0.90
N LEU A 36 4.67 -13.32 -1.07
CA LEU A 36 4.34 -12.12 -1.85
C LEU A 36 4.17 -12.43 -3.34
N ASP A 37 4.95 -13.36 -3.90
CA ASP A 37 4.84 -13.77 -5.30
C ASP A 37 3.55 -14.56 -5.61
N GLU A 38 3.01 -15.27 -4.62
CA GLU A 38 1.88 -16.21 -4.80
C GLU A 38 0.52 -15.68 -4.29
N THR A 39 0.51 -14.69 -3.39
CA THR A 39 -0.71 -14.22 -2.72
C THR A 39 -1.49 -13.18 -3.52
N ASP A 40 -2.82 -13.26 -3.44
CA ASP A 40 -3.78 -12.27 -3.97
C ASP A 40 -4.43 -11.42 -2.84
N LEU A 41 -3.99 -11.62 -1.59
CA LEU A 41 -4.59 -10.99 -0.41
C LEU A 41 -4.46 -9.45 -0.41
N PHE A 42 -3.48 -8.91 -1.13
CA PHE A 42 -3.20 -7.48 -1.18
C PHE A 42 -3.85 -6.74 -2.36
N ASP A 43 -4.34 -7.45 -3.37
CA ASP A 43 -4.87 -6.88 -4.61
C ASP A 43 -5.99 -5.84 -4.38
N GLU A 44 -6.90 -6.14 -3.45
CA GLU A 44 -8.02 -5.24 -3.14
C GLU A 44 -7.55 -3.98 -2.39
N TRP A 45 -6.48 -4.09 -1.61
CA TRP A 45 -5.88 -2.98 -0.87
C TRP A 45 -5.04 -2.10 -1.79
N GLU A 46 -4.28 -2.69 -2.72
CA GLU A 46 -3.50 -1.98 -3.74
C GLU A 46 -4.39 -1.04 -4.59
N LYS A 47 -5.60 -1.49 -4.94
CA LYS A 47 -6.56 -0.68 -5.72
C LYS A 47 -7.02 0.59 -4.99
N VAL A 48 -7.07 0.57 -3.66
CA VAL A 48 -7.69 1.63 -2.86
C VAL A 48 -6.68 2.46 -2.08
N LEU A 49 -5.49 1.94 -1.79
CA LEU A 49 -4.43 2.74 -1.19
C LEU A 49 -3.77 3.64 -2.24
N PRO A 50 -3.23 4.80 -1.84
CA PRO A 50 -2.30 5.54 -2.68
C PRO A 50 -0.89 4.92 -2.64
N ASP A 51 -0.11 5.18 -3.68
CA ASP A 51 1.22 4.57 -3.88
C ASP A 51 2.20 4.83 -2.71
N ALA A 52 2.05 5.94 -1.99
CA ALA A 52 2.93 6.30 -0.88
C ALA A 52 2.63 5.48 0.39
N GLU A 53 1.36 5.12 0.60
CA GLU A 53 0.90 4.39 1.78
C GLU A 53 0.90 2.88 1.56
N TYR A 54 0.86 2.40 0.31
CA TYR A 54 0.90 0.96 0.02
C TYR A 54 2.14 0.24 0.59
N PRO A 55 3.38 0.76 0.45
CA PRO A 55 4.55 0.14 1.09
C PRO A 55 4.47 0.12 2.62
N ILE A 56 3.89 1.17 3.23
CA ILE A 56 3.69 1.25 4.68
C ILE A 56 2.72 0.17 5.14
N PHE A 57 1.64 -0.03 4.39
CA PHE A 57 0.67 -1.09 4.61
C PHE A 57 1.30 -2.49 4.52
N ILE A 58 2.05 -2.78 3.45
CA ILE A 58 2.75 -4.07 3.29
C ILE A 58 3.69 -4.33 4.46
N MET A 59 4.53 -3.35 4.80
CA MET A 59 5.45 -3.47 5.94
C MET A 59 4.70 -3.67 7.27
N ALA A 60 3.56 -3.00 7.47
CA ALA A 60 2.77 -3.15 8.68
C ALA A 60 2.13 -4.55 8.78
N VAL A 61 1.60 -5.08 7.68
CA VAL A 61 0.95 -6.39 7.66
C VAL A 61 1.98 -7.51 7.85
N LEU A 62 3.07 -7.52 7.07
CA LEU A 62 4.11 -8.55 7.16
C LEU A 62 4.76 -8.60 8.55
N ASN A 63 5.01 -7.42 9.16
CA ASN A 63 5.61 -7.35 10.50
C ASN A 63 4.57 -7.39 11.63
N ASN A 64 3.29 -7.60 11.32
CA ASN A 64 2.21 -7.61 12.30
C ASN A 64 2.20 -6.34 13.21
N THR A 65 2.48 -5.17 12.62
CA THR A 65 2.57 -3.90 13.36
C THR A 65 1.18 -3.33 13.61
N ARG A 66 0.71 -3.49 14.86
CA ARG A 66 -0.66 -3.11 15.28
C ARG A 66 -0.76 -1.78 16.03
N ARG A 67 0.11 -0.82 15.71
CA ARG A 67 0.06 0.50 16.36
C ARG A 67 -1.13 1.28 15.82
N ASP A 68 -1.94 1.83 16.72
CA ASP A 68 -3.12 2.63 16.38
C ASP A 68 -2.80 3.71 15.36
N SER A 69 -1.71 4.46 15.57
CA SER A 69 -1.29 5.52 14.65
C SER A 69 -1.03 5.02 13.22
N ILE A 70 -0.49 3.81 13.05
CA ILE A 70 -0.20 3.25 11.73
C ILE A 70 -1.51 2.74 11.09
N MET A 71 -2.34 2.04 11.87
CA MET A 71 -3.64 1.59 11.38
C MET A 71 -4.49 2.78 10.94
N ASP A 72 -4.59 3.81 11.78
CA ASP A 72 -5.37 5.01 11.51
C ASP A 72 -4.88 5.71 10.22
N THR A 73 -3.56 5.86 10.03
CA THR A 73 -3.01 6.41 8.78
C THR A 73 -3.42 5.61 7.54
N ILE A 74 -3.40 4.28 7.61
CA ILE A 74 -3.83 3.42 6.50
C ILE A 74 -5.33 3.58 6.24
N MET A 75 -6.16 3.63 7.29
CA MET A 75 -7.61 3.80 7.14
C MET A 75 -7.96 5.17 6.57
N ASP A 76 -7.31 6.22 7.09
CA ASP A 76 -7.54 7.60 6.67
C ASP A 76 -7.16 7.78 5.19
N ALA A 77 -6.06 7.17 4.73
CA ALA A 77 -5.68 7.20 3.31
C ALA A 77 -6.73 6.57 2.37
N ILE A 78 -7.41 5.50 2.80
CA ILE A 78 -8.47 4.85 2.02
C ILE A 78 -9.73 5.74 1.98
N LEU A 79 -10.08 6.36 3.10
CA LEU A 79 -11.26 7.21 3.22
C LEU A 79 -11.07 8.56 2.48
N GLU A 80 -9.89 9.17 2.57
CA GLU A 80 -9.56 10.42 1.87
C GLU A 80 -9.56 10.24 0.33
N LYS A 81 -9.21 9.04 -0.18
CA LYS A 81 -9.35 8.71 -1.60
C LYS A 81 -10.82 8.65 -2.03
N GLY A 82 -11.71 8.19 -1.14
CA GLY A 82 -13.15 8.19 -1.36
C GLY A 82 -13.76 9.60 -1.43
N GLU A 83 -13.24 10.53 -0.63
CA GLU A 83 -13.71 11.92 -0.58
C GLU A 83 -13.19 12.80 -1.73
N ASN A 84 -11.99 12.52 -2.25
CA ASN A 84 -11.38 13.29 -3.35
C ASN A 84 -11.78 12.80 -4.76
N ALA A 85 -12.58 11.74 -4.88
CA ALA A 85 -13.01 11.18 -6.16
C ALA A 85 -13.99 12.07 -6.96
N GLU A 86 -14.44 13.22 -6.41
CA GLU A 86 -15.32 14.18 -7.10
C GLU A 86 -14.60 15.33 -7.85
N SER A 87 -13.28 15.28 -8.06
CA SER A 87 -12.56 16.30 -8.85
C SER A 87 -11.88 15.71 -10.10
N PRO A 88 -12.25 16.13 -11.34
CA PRO A 88 -11.57 15.65 -12.55
C PRO A 88 -10.24 16.38 -12.81
N GLU A 89 -9.20 15.56 -13.03
CA GLU A 89 -8.00 15.76 -13.84
C GLU A 89 -7.05 16.95 -13.58
N LYS A 90 -5.73 16.68 -13.60
CA LYS A 90 -4.77 17.46 -14.41
C LYS A 90 -3.37 16.81 -14.56
N ASN A 91 -3.14 16.30 -15.77
CA ASN A 91 -1.99 16.54 -16.66
C ASN A 91 -0.55 16.46 -16.09
N VAL A 92 0.20 15.42 -16.47
CA VAL A 92 1.64 15.54 -16.71
C VAL A 92 2.01 14.75 -17.98
N SER A 93 2.08 15.46 -19.10
CA SER A 93 2.93 15.07 -20.22
C SER A 93 3.55 16.32 -20.82
N GLU A 94 4.48 16.92 -20.10
CA GLU A 94 5.38 17.93 -20.65
C GLU A 94 6.73 17.27 -20.97
N ALA A 95 6.92 16.96 -22.25
CA ALA A 95 8.16 16.40 -22.78
C ALA A 95 9.27 17.46 -22.78
N LYS A 96 10.43 17.18 -22.17
CA LYS A 96 11.73 17.83 -22.48
C LYS A 96 12.92 16.84 -22.35
N PRO A 97 14.02 17.09 -23.07
CA PRO A 97 14.77 16.06 -23.79
C PRO A 97 15.94 15.44 -23.01
N ALA A 98 16.37 14.27 -23.48
CA ALA A 98 17.53 13.53 -23.00
C ALA A 98 18.78 14.41 -22.86
N ARG A 99 19.26 14.57 -21.63
CA ARG A 99 20.63 15.02 -21.35
C ARG A 99 21.50 13.79 -21.19
N SER A 100 22.29 13.49 -22.23
CA SER A 100 23.37 12.51 -22.20
C SER A 100 24.39 12.96 -21.15
N HIS A 101 24.49 12.22 -20.06
CA HIS A 101 25.51 12.43 -19.02
C HIS A 101 26.54 11.31 -19.10
N VAL A 102 27.30 11.30 -20.19
CA VAL A 102 28.55 10.54 -20.28
C VAL A 102 29.64 11.47 -19.74
N GLY A 103 30.11 11.24 -18.51
CA GLY A 103 31.39 11.83 -18.07
C GLY A 103 31.62 12.13 -16.60
N GLU A 104 30.63 12.17 -15.70
CA GLU A 104 30.91 12.50 -14.30
C GLU A 104 30.94 11.23 -13.44
N HIS A 105 32.13 10.64 -13.35
CA HIS A 105 32.45 9.73 -12.26
C HIS A 105 32.89 10.55 -11.03
N PRO A 106 32.35 10.28 -9.84
CA PRO A 106 32.45 11.16 -8.67
C PRO A 106 33.71 10.96 -7.80
N PHE A 107 34.78 10.37 -8.34
CA PHE A 107 36.01 10.10 -7.57
C PHE A 107 37.27 10.52 -8.33
N ASN A 108 37.36 11.81 -8.64
CA ASN A 108 38.62 12.45 -8.99
C ASN A 108 39.01 13.46 -7.91
#